data_AF-A0A8S0W6X4-F1
#
_entry.id   AF-A0A8S0W6X4-F1
#
_cell.length_a   1.000
_cell.length_b   1.000
_cell.length_c   1.000
_cell.angle_alpha   90.00
_cell.angle_beta   90.00
_cell.angle_gamma   90.00
#
_symmetry.space_group_name_H-M   'P 1'
#
loop_
_entity.id
_entity.type
_entity.pdbx_description
1 polymer ?
#
loop_
_entity_poly.entity_id
_entity_poly.type
_entity_poly.pdbx_seq_one_letter_code
_entity_poly.pdbx_strand_id
1 'polypeptide(L)'
;MHSKYSGADHSRGYTYWERRRVGIVAKIVECIPNISEGRRPEVVEEVIAEVRKVPGVVLLDYSGNADHNRTVVTFTGEPEGVLEAAWRLIGKAAQLINLEEHRGAHPRLGATDVVPFVPVRDVSMEECVDMARSLGERVGRELKLPVYLYERAATRPERRNLAEVRRGEYEGLKESIKTEERKPDYGPSVLGTAGAVVIGARPPLVAFNVNLGTSDLGVAKAIAKAIRGSSGGFVYIKALGVNLAERGQVQVSMNMVDTQGTPLYRAMEFIKAEAAHYGVPVVGSEIVGLVPLEALLETAAYYLNLKEFSAEQVLEKRVFGF
;
A
#
# COMPACT_ATOMS: atom_id res chain seq x y z
N MET A 1 -37.75 -16.73 -36.57
CA MET A 1 -37.45 -15.39 -36.03
C MET A 1 -37.02 -15.58 -34.58
N HIS A 2 -35.71 -15.67 -34.30
CA HIS A 2 -34.92 -14.61 -33.63
C HIS A 2 -35.59 -14.18 -32.31
N SER A 3 -35.05 -14.50 -31.14
CA SER A 3 -33.78 -13.93 -30.64
C SER A 3 -33.20 -14.75 -29.49
N LYS A 4 -31.86 -14.83 -29.47
CA LYS A 4 -31.01 -15.38 -28.41
C LYS A 4 -30.78 -14.32 -27.34
N TYR A 5 -30.92 -14.67 -26.07
CA TYR A 5 -30.18 -14.00 -24.99
C TYR A 5 -29.52 -15.09 -24.13
N SER A 6 -28.22 -15.27 -24.37
CA SER A 6 -27.32 -16.06 -23.53
C SER A 6 -26.98 -15.24 -22.28
N GLY A 7 -27.53 -15.62 -21.14
CA GLY A 7 -27.03 -15.17 -19.85
C GLY A 7 -25.76 -15.95 -19.51
N ALA A 8 -24.61 -15.29 -19.57
CA ALA A 8 -23.37 -15.81 -19.02
C ALA A 8 -23.49 -15.79 -17.48
N ASP A 9 -23.58 -16.98 -16.89
CA ASP A 9 -23.50 -17.18 -15.46
C ASP A 9 -22.05 -16.95 -15.02
N HIS A 10 -21.76 -15.74 -14.51
CA HIS A 10 -20.54 -15.45 -13.78
C HIS A 10 -20.82 -15.66 -12.29
N SER A 11 -20.96 -16.92 -11.90
CA SER A 11 -20.92 -17.32 -10.50
C SER A 11 -19.52 -17.01 -9.95
N ARG A 12 -19.39 -15.82 -9.33
CA ARG A 12 -18.27 -15.46 -8.45
C ARG A 12 -18.32 -16.42 -7.27
N GLY A 13 -17.60 -17.54 -7.40
CA GLY A 13 -17.39 -18.49 -6.32
C GLY A 13 -16.51 -17.85 -5.25
N TYR A 14 -17.14 -17.21 -4.26
CA TYR A 14 -16.50 -16.99 -2.98
C TYR A 14 -16.21 -18.37 -2.39
N THR A 15 -14.95 -18.80 -2.41
CA THR A 15 -14.52 -20.02 -1.75
C THR A 15 -14.72 -19.84 -0.25
N TYR A 16 -15.84 -20.36 0.22
CA TYR A 16 -16.26 -20.39 1.60
C TYR A 16 -15.25 -21.20 2.42
N TRP A 17 -14.79 -20.63 3.53
CA TRP A 17 -13.89 -21.26 4.48
C TRP A 17 -14.40 -22.65 4.89
N GLU A 18 -13.75 -23.72 4.43
CA GLU A 18 -13.92 -25.05 5.02
C GLU A 18 -13.32 -25.03 6.43
N ARG A 19 -14.22 -24.91 7.42
CA ARG A 19 -13.88 -24.93 8.84
C ARG A 19 -13.20 -26.25 9.21
N ARG A 20 -11.90 -26.21 9.48
CA ARG A 20 -11.28 -27.11 10.44
C ARG A 20 -11.21 -26.42 11.80
N ARG A 21 -12.17 -26.73 12.67
CA ARG A 21 -12.06 -26.47 14.11
C ARG A 21 -11.15 -27.53 14.73
N VAL A 22 -9.85 -27.25 14.80
CA VAL A 22 -8.93 -27.77 15.84
C VAL A 22 -7.84 -26.73 16.08
N GLY A 23 -7.94 -25.97 17.18
CA GLY A 23 -6.81 -25.65 18.06
C GLY A 23 -5.58 -24.85 17.58
N ILE A 24 -5.57 -24.19 16.41
CA ILE A 24 -4.52 -23.22 16.07
C ILE A 24 -5.18 -21.98 15.49
N VAL A 25 -5.09 -20.85 16.18
CA VAL A 25 -5.44 -19.56 15.59
C VAL A 25 -4.34 -19.26 14.56
N ALA A 26 -4.67 -19.36 13.27
CA ALA A 26 -3.68 -19.19 12.22
C ALA A 26 -3.14 -17.75 12.24
N LYS A 27 -1.82 -17.60 12.29
CA LYS A 27 -1.11 -16.33 12.15
C LYS A 27 -1.46 -15.70 10.81
N ILE A 28 -1.82 -14.41 10.79
CA ILE A 28 -2.13 -13.70 9.56
C ILE A 28 -1.22 -12.49 9.42
N VAL A 29 -0.54 -12.43 8.29
CA VAL A 29 0.24 -11.27 7.83
C VAL A 29 -0.39 -10.77 6.54
N GLU A 30 -0.47 -9.46 6.39
CA GLU A 30 -0.78 -8.78 5.14
C GLU A 30 0.51 -8.37 4.45
N CYS A 31 0.57 -8.57 3.13
CA CYS A 31 1.63 -8.06 2.27
C CYS A 31 1.02 -7.18 1.18
N ILE A 32 1.58 -5.98 1.01
CA ILE A 32 1.04 -4.95 0.11
C ILE A 32 2.05 -4.52 -0.96
N PRO A 33 2.58 -5.42 -1.83
CA PRO A 33 3.58 -5.04 -2.80
C PRO A 33 3.07 -4.01 -3.80
N ASN A 34 3.97 -3.17 -4.28
CA ASN A 34 3.68 -2.15 -5.29
C ASN A 34 4.48 -2.43 -6.54
N ILE A 35 3.76 -2.63 -7.64
CA ILE A 35 4.33 -2.96 -8.94
C ILE A 35 4.33 -1.69 -9.78
N SER A 36 5.46 -1.40 -10.44
CA SER A 36 5.59 -0.31 -11.41
C SER A 36 4.98 -0.68 -12.76
N GLU A 37 3.68 -0.97 -12.74
CA GLU A 37 2.86 -1.19 -13.93
C GLU A 37 1.40 -0.88 -13.58
N GLY A 38 0.74 -0.06 -14.40
CA GLY A 38 -0.67 0.29 -14.23
C GLY A 38 -1.41 0.50 -15.56
N ARG A 39 -0.78 0.18 -16.70
CA ARG A 39 -1.29 0.39 -18.06
C ARG A 39 -1.44 -0.91 -18.85
N ARG A 40 -0.62 -1.92 -18.54
CA ARG A 40 -0.61 -3.26 -19.14
C ARG A 40 -1.29 -4.27 -18.21
N PRO A 41 -2.63 -4.42 -18.25
CA PRO A 41 -3.35 -5.31 -17.34
C PRO A 41 -2.91 -6.77 -17.47
N GLU A 42 -2.48 -7.20 -18.65
CA GLU A 42 -1.94 -8.54 -18.89
C GLU A 42 -0.66 -8.81 -18.09
N VAL A 43 0.25 -7.82 -18.01
CA VAL A 43 1.48 -7.92 -17.20
C VAL A 43 1.14 -7.97 -15.72
N VAL A 44 0.19 -7.14 -15.27
CA VAL A 44 -0.27 -7.14 -13.87
C VAL A 44 -0.88 -8.49 -13.49
N GLU A 45 -1.73 -9.05 -14.34
CA GLU A 45 -2.39 -10.34 -14.09
C GLU A 45 -1.38 -11.50 -14.06
N GLU A 46 -0.37 -11.53 -14.94
CA GLU A 46 0.69 -12.54 -14.88
C GLU A 46 1.48 -12.49 -13.57
N VAL A 47 1.74 -11.28 -13.06
CA VAL A 47 2.43 -11.10 -11.77
C VAL A 47 1.54 -11.55 -10.61
N ILE A 48 0.27 -11.18 -10.60
CA ILE A 48 -0.69 -11.54 -9.55
C ILE A 48 -0.99 -13.06 -9.56
N ALA A 49 -0.98 -13.69 -10.73
CA ALA A 49 -1.17 -15.13 -10.85
C ALA A 49 -0.13 -15.93 -10.04
N GLU A 50 1.09 -15.42 -9.87
CA GLU A 50 2.09 -16.06 -9.01
C GLU A 50 1.71 -16.05 -7.52
N VAL A 51 1.02 -15.01 -7.04
CA VAL A 51 0.50 -14.96 -5.67
C VAL A 51 -0.59 -16.01 -5.50
N ARG A 52 -1.52 -16.11 -6.46
CA ARG A 52 -2.64 -17.07 -6.43
C ARG A 52 -2.19 -18.53 -6.46
N LYS A 53 -0.99 -18.82 -6.96
CA LYS A 53 -0.42 -20.17 -7.02
C LYS A 53 0.08 -20.68 -5.66
N VAL A 54 0.25 -19.80 -4.67
CA VAL A 54 0.79 -20.20 -3.36
C VAL A 54 -0.34 -20.68 -2.44
N PRO A 55 -0.33 -21.95 -2.00
CA PRO A 55 -1.35 -22.47 -1.09
C PRO A 55 -1.38 -21.69 0.23
N GLY A 56 -2.58 -21.41 0.75
CA GLY A 56 -2.75 -20.69 2.01
C GLY A 56 -2.59 -19.16 1.91
N VAL A 57 -2.28 -18.62 0.73
CA VAL A 57 -2.27 -17.18 0.46
C VAL A 57 -3.56 -16.77 -0.25
N VAL A 58 -4.19 -15.71 0.23
CA VAL A 58 -5.42 -15.16 -0.32
C VAL A 58 -5.12 -13.77 -0.87
N LEU A 59 -5.29 -13.61 -2.18
CA LEU A 59 -5.33 -12.29 -2.79
C LEU A 59 -6.62 -11.58 -2.37
N LEU A 60 -6.49 -10.43 -1.72
CA LEU A 60 -7.63 -9.65 -1.23
C LEU A 60 -8.05 -8.57 -2.21
N ASP A 61 -7.08 -7.84 -2.75
CA ASP A 61 -7.32 -6.71 -3.65
C ASP A 61 -6.14 -6.45 -4.57
N TYR A 62 -6.39 -5.80 -5.70
CA TYR A 62 -5.36 -5.10 -6.45
C TYR A 62 -5.98 -3.90 -7.17
N SER A 63 -5.31 -2.76 -7.07
CA SER A 63 -5.78 -1.50 -7.67
C SER A 63 -4.65 -0.84 -8.45
N GLY A 64 -4.85 -0.72 -9.76
CA GLY A 64 -3.96 -0.02 -10.68
C GLY A 64 -4.43 1.40 -10.96
N ASN A 65 -3.49 2.31 -11.22
CA ASN A 65 -3.77 3.64 -11.73
C ASN A 65 -2.85 3.93 -12.94
N ALA A 66 -3.43 4.24 -14.09
CA ALA A 66 -2.71 4.41 -15.35
C ALA A 66 -1.82 5.67 -15.37
N ASP A 67 -2.23 6.75 -14.69
CA ASP A 67 -1.46 8.00 -14.58
C ASP A 67 -0.22 7.81 -13.69
N HIS A 68 -0.43 7.16 -12.54
CA HIS A 68 0.66 6.76 -11.65
C HIS A 68 1.54 5.65 -12.25
N ASN A 69 1.01 4.90 -13.24
CA ASN A 69 1.58 3.69 -13.83
C ASN A 69 2.10 2.72 -12.74
N ARG A 70 1.23 2.47 -11.77
CA ARG A 70 1.51 1.66 -10.58
C ARG A 70 0.28 0.86 -10.19
N THR A 71 0.50 -0.37 -9.76
CA THR A 71 -0.52 -1.24 -9.16
C THR A 71 -0.11 -1.59 -7.74
N VAL A 72 -1.06 -1.42 -6.82
CA VAL A 72 -0.95 -1.91 -5.44
C VAL A 72 -1.65 -3.25 -5.38
N VAL A 73 -0.97 -4.28 -4.88
CA VAL A 73 -1.52 -5.62 -4.71
C VAL A 73 -1.57 -5.90 -3.22
N THR A 74 -2.65 -6.51 -2.73
CA THR A 74 -2.84 -6.84 -1.32
C THR A 74 -3.21 -8.30 -1.18
N PHE A 75 -2.43 -9.05 -0.40
CA PHE A 75 -2.73 -10.44 -0.06
C PHE A 75 -2.38 -10.76 1.38
N THR A 76 -3.02 -11.79 1.92
CA THR A 76 -2.83 -12.26 3.29
C THR A 76 -2.59 -13.77 3.34
N GLY A 77 -2.01 -14.23 4.45
CA GLY A 77 -1.80 -15.65 4.71
C GLY A 77 -0.89 -15.85 5.92
N GLU A 78 -0.50 -17.10 6.14
CA GLU A 78 0.53 -17.43 7.13
C GLU A 78 1.91 -16.91 6.67
N PRO A 79 2.82 -16.55 7.60
CA PRO A 79 4.10 -15.92 7.30
C PRO A 79 4.89 -16.56 6.16
N GLU A 80 5.02 -17.89 6.16
CA GLU A 80 5.79 -18.65 5.17
C GLU A 80 5.19 -18.57 3.77
N GLY A 81 3.86 -18.72 3.67
CA GLY A 81 3.14 -18.60 2.40
C GLY A 81 3.24 -17.18 1.83
N VAL A 82 3.05 -16.17 2.68
CA VAL A 82 3.14 -14.76 2.27
C VAL A 82 4.56 -14.41 1.79
N LEU A 83 5.61 -14.92 2.45
CA LEU A 83 7.00 -14.78 2.01
C LEU A 83 7.23 -15.38 0.62
N GLU A 84 6.75 -16.60 0.39
CA GLU A 84 6.90 -17.28 -0.91
C GLU A 84 6.14 -16.54 -2.02
N ALA A 85 4.91 -16.10 -1.74
CA ALA A 85 4.12 -15.31 -2.69
C ALA A 85 4.79 -13.98 -3.05
N ALA A 86 5.33 -13.27 -2.07
CA ALA A 86 6.06 -12.03 -2.29
C ALA A 86 7.33 -12.26 -3.14
N TRP A 87 8.10 -13.31 -2.86
CA TRP A 87 9.30 -13.65 -3.63
C TRP A 87 8.97 -13.97 -5.10
N ARG A 88 7.92 -14.77 -5.35
CA ARG A 88 7.48 -15.10 -6.72
C ARG A 88 6.98 -13.88 -7.48
N LEU A 89 6.18 -13.04 -6.81
CA LEU A 89 5.70 -11.78 -7.37
C LEU A 89 6.86 -10.89 -7.81
N ILE A 90 7.87 -10.69 -6.95
CA ILE A 90 9.06 -9.90 -7.26
C ILE A 90 9.80 -10.48 -8.47
N GLY A 91 10.03 -11.80 -8.48
CA GLY A 91 10.71 -12.49 -9.56
C GLY A 91 9.98 -12.35 -10.90
N LYS A 92 8.65 -12.50 -10.91
CA LYS A 92 7.83 -12.34 -12.12
C LYS A 92 7.79 -10.90 -12.61
N ALA A 93 7.62 -9.93 -11.71
CA ALA A 93 7.66 -8.52 -12.06
C ALA A 93 9.01 -8.12 -12.69
N ALA A 94 10.12 -8.61 -12.13
CA ALA A 94 11.46 -8.35 -12.66
C ALA A 94 11.70 -8.93 -14.07
N GLN A 95 10.94 -9.97 -14.48
CA GLN A 95 11.00 -10.54 -15.83
C GLN A 95 10.22 -9.72 -16.85
N LEU A 96 9.10 -9.11 -16.44
CA LEU A 96 8.12 -8.52 -17.36
C LEU A 96 8.20 -6.99 -17.45
N ILE A 97 8.80 -6.33 -16.47
CA ILE A 97 8.82 -4.87 -16.36
C ILE A 97 10.24 -4.35 -16.54
N ASN A 98 10.41 -3.52 -17.57
CA ASN A 98 11.65 -2.79 -17.86
C ASN A 98 11.52 -1.33 -17.43
N LEU A 99 12.26 -0.91 -16.41
CA LEU A 99 12.21 0.47 -15.91
C LEU A 99 12.86 1.50 -16.83
N GLU A 100 13.70 1.10 -17.78
CA GLU A 100 14.25 2.01 -18.80
C GLU A 100 13.12 2.60 -19.66
N GLU A 101 12.05 1.84 -19.86
CA GLU A 101 10.85 2.20 -20.63
C GLU A 101 9.70 2.69 -19.75
N HIS A 102 9.72 2.40 -18.45
CA HIS A 102 8.66 2.79 -17.53
C HIS A 102 8.68 4.29 -17.24
N ARG A 103 7.52 4.93 -17.39
CA ARG A 103 7.25 6.30 -16.93
C ARG A 103 5.89 6.34 -16.24
N GLY A 104 5.79 7.08 -15.13
CA GLY A 104 4.57 7.27 -14.37
C GLY A 104 4.70 8.46 -13.41
N ALA A 105 3.59 9.04 -12.99
CA ALA A 105 3.60 10.18 -12.07
C ALA A 105 4.01 9.82 -10.63
N HIS A 106 4.03 8.52 -10.29
CA HIS A 106 4.40 8.06 -8.96
C HIS A 106 5.89 7.68 -8.88
N PRO A 107 6.65 8.18 -7.88
CA PRO A 107 8.06 7.82 -7.69
C PRO A 107 8.26 6.31 -7.54
N ARG A 108 9.31 5.77 -8.17
CA ARG A 108 9.60 4.32 -8.17
C ARG A 108 11.09 4.01 -8.26
N LEU A 109 11.50 2.90 -7.66
CA LEU A 109 12.85 2.34 -7.73
C LEU A 109 12.95 1.01 -8.47
N GLY A 110 11.86 0.24 -8.50
CA GLY A 110 11.88 -1.17 -8.89
C GLY A 110 10.63 -1.59 -9.67
N ALA A 111 10.77 -2.60 -10.51
CA ALA A 111 9.63 -3.30 -11.13
C ALA A 111 8.62 -3.74 -10.05
N THR A 112 9.13 -4.28 -8.94
CA THR A 112 8.46 -4.23 -7.63
C THR A 112 9.18 -3.21 -6.78
N ASP A 113 8.51 -2.13 -6.44
CA ASP A 113 9.10 -0.93 -5.85
C ASP A 113 9.16 -1.02 -4.32
N VAL A 114 8.04 -1.35 -3.66
CA VAL A 114 8.00 -1.57 -2.20
C VAL A 114 7.17 -2.79 -1.84
N VAL A 115 7.61 -3.54 -0.81
CA VAL A 115 6.96 -4.74 -0.27
C VAL A 115 6.90 -4.65 1.27
N PRO A 116 5.82 -4.08 1.82
CA PRO A 116 5.57 -4.09 3.26
C PRO A 116 4.95 -5.40 3.74
N PHE A 117 5.35 -5.83 4.94
CA PHE A 117 4.61 -6.76 5.78
C PHE A 117 3.91 -6.00 6.92
N VAL A 118 2.66 -6.34 7.16
CA VAL A 118 1.81 -5.74 8.19
C VAL A 118 1.24 -6.86 9.06
N PRO A 119 1.45 -6.82 10.39
CA PRO A 119 0.83 -7.81 11.28
C PRO A 119 -0.68 -7.61 11.31
N VAL A 120 -1.45 -8.69 11.14
CA VAL A 120 -2.92 -8.66 11.18
C VAL A 120 -3.45 -9.43 12.38
N ARG A 121 -3.05 -10.70 12.57
CA ARG A 121 -3.54 -11.53 13.67
C ARG A 121 -2.45 -12.45 14.19
N ASP A 122 -2.23 -12.43 15.50
CA ASP A 122 -1.26 -13.29 16.22
C ASP A 122 0.15 -13.28 15.64
N VAL A 123 0.53 -12.16 15.02
CA VAL A 123 1.87 -11.91 14.49
C VAL A 123 2.38 -10.60 15.08
N SER A 124 3.58 -10.65 15.65
CA SER A 124 4.25 -9.47 16.17
C SER A 124 4.88 -8.65 15.06
N MET A 125 5.15 -7.37 15.35
CA MET A 125 5.93 -6.53 14.43
C MET A 125 7.34 -7.08 14.21
N GLU A 126 7.94 -7.70 15.23
CA GLU A 126 9.28 -8.29 15.15
C GLU A 126 9.33 -9.46 14.17
N GLU A 127 8.33 -10.33 14.19
CA GLU A 127 8.18 -11.39 13.19
C GLU A 127 8.06 -10.83 11.76
N CYS A 128 7.29 -9.77 11.55
CA CYS A 128 7.22 -9.09 10.25
C CYS A 128 8.57 -8.47 9.83
N VAL A 129 9.36 -7.97 10.78
CA VAL A 129 10.73 -7.47 10.51
C VAL A 129 11.65 -8.60 10.08
N ASP A 130 11.56 -9.76 10.73
CA ASP A 130 12.35 -10.94 10.36
C ASP A 130 11.92 -11.47 8.99
N MET A 131 10.62 -11.48 8.69
CA MET A 131 10.12 -11.76 7.34
C MET A 131 10.73 -10.80 6.30
N ALA A 132 10.76 -9.49 6.58
CA ALA A 132 11.34 -8.50 5.67
C ALA A 132 12.83 -8.78 5.39
N ARG A 133 13.60 -9.13 6.42
CA ARG A 133 15.01 -9.50 6.29
C ARG A 133 15.20 -10.79 5.50
N SER A 134 14.46 -11.84 5.83
CA SER A 134 14.54 -13.13 5.13
C SER A 134 14.16 -13.01 3.66
N LEU A 135 13.10 -12.27 3.33
CA LEU A 135 12.74 -12.00 1.95
C LEU A 135 13.85 -11.20 1.24
N GLY A 136 14.35 -10.14 1.89
CA GLY A 136 15.39 -9.29 1.31
C GLY A 136 16.68 -10.04 0.99
N GLU A 137 17.15 -10.88 1.91
CA GLU A 137 18.31 -11.73 1.68
C GLU A 137 18.08 -12.69 0.51
N ARG A 138 16.92 -13.36 0.48
CA ARG A 138 16.58 -14.31 -0.60
C ARG A 138 16.47 -13.62 -1.96
N VAL A 139 15.82 -12.46 -2.04
CA VAL A 139 15.72 -11.65 -3.27
C VAL A 139 17.11 -11.23 -3.75
N GLY A 140 17.95 -10.70 -2.85
CA GLY A 140 19.32 -10.30 -3.20
C GLY A 140 20.19 -11.46 -3.66
N ARG A 141 20.04 -12.64 -3.04
CA ARG A 141 20.82 -13.84 -3.36
C ARG A 141 20.36 -14.53 -4.65
N GLU A 142 19.07 -14.75 -4.83
CA GLU A 142 18.52 -15.60 -5.89
C GLU A 142 18.08 -14.80 -7.12
N LEU A 143 17.47 -13.63 -6.93
CA LEU A 143 17.02 -12.77 -8.03
C LEU A 143 18.09 -11.75 -8.44
N LYS A 144 19.17 -11.63 -7.66
CA LYS A 144 20.28 -10.67 -7.89
C LYS A 144 19.81 -9.22 -8.01
N LEU A 145 18.75 -8.87 -7.27
CA LEU A 145 18.25 -7.50 -7.20
C LEU A 145 18.83 -6.79 -5.98
N PRO A 146 19.20 -5.50 -6.08
CA PRO A 146 19.48 -4.68 -4.92
C PRO A 146 18.24 -4.56 -4.02
N VAL A 147 18.42 -4.72 -2.72
CA VAL A 147 17.34 -4.62 -1.73
C VAL A 147 17.67 -3.57 -0.67
N TYR A 148 16.69 -2.73 -0.34
CA TYR A 148 16.76 -1.79 0.78
C TYR A 148 15.71 -2.13 1.83
N LEU A 149 16.12 -2.24 3.09
CA LEU A 149 15.19 -2.41 4.20
C LEU A 149 14.68 -1.04 4.69
N TYR A 150 13.37 -0.92 4.93
CA TYR A 150 12.75 0.34 5.36
C TYR A 150 11.80 0.17 6.56
N GLU A 151 11.30 1.31 7.07
CA GLU A 151 10.43 1.39 8.25
C GLU A 151 11.02 0.60 9.44
N ARG A 152 10.27 -0.31 10.06
CA ARG A 152 10.74 -1.06 11.24
C ARG A 152 11.87 -2.04 10.92
N ALA A 153 12.04 -2.40 9.65
CA ALA A 153 13.14 -3.27 9.20
C ALA A 153 14.42 -2.50 8.84
N ALA A 154 14.37 -1.16 8.79
CA ALA A 154 15.49 -0.33 8.37
C ALA A 154 16.76 -0.59 9.20
N THR A 155 17.87 -0.84 8.51
CA THR A 155 19.21 -1.02 9.10
C THR A 155 19.88 0.30 9.46
N ARG A 156 19.42 1.40 8.85
CA ARG A 156 19.96 2.74 9.02
C ARG A 156 18.82 3.73 9.31
N PRO A 157 19.00 4.71 10.20
CA PRO A 157 17.92 5.63 10.61
C PRO A 157 17.23 6.34 9.44
N GLU A 158 17.99 6.79 8.45
CA GLU A 158 17.50 7.49 7.27
C GLU A 158 16.63 6.60 6.36
N ARG A 159 16.83 5.27 6.39
CA ARG A 159 16.05 4.31 5.57
C ARG A 159 14.66 4.06 6.14
N ARG A 160 14.36 4.52 7.36
CA ARG A 160 13.01 4.43 7.92
C ARG A 160 11.99 5.13 7.02
N ASN A 161 12.37 6.25 6.41
CA ASN A 161 11.50 6.98 5.50
C ASN A 161 11.66 6.49 4.05
N LEU A 162 10.59 5.89 3.51
CA LEU A 162 10.54 5.43 2.13
C LEU A 162 10.91 6.53 1.11
N ALA A 163 10.54 7.79 1.37
CA ALA A 163 10.88 8.89 0.46
C ALA A 163 12.40 9.15 0.37
N GLU A 164 13.14 8.94 1.46
CA GLU A 164 14.60 9.05 1.46
C GLU A 164 15.25 7.89 0.71
N VAL A 165 14.72 6.67 0.88
CA VAL A 165 15.18 5.50 0.11
C VAL A 165 14.93 5.72 -1.38
N ARG A 166 13.75 6.24 -1.76
CA ARG A 166 13.37 6.56 -3.15
C ARG A 166 13.98 7.85 -3.70
N ARG A 167 14.80 8.57 -2.94
CA ARG A 167 15.36 9.85 -3.40
C ARG A 167 16.18 9.65 -4.68
N GLY A 168 15.82 10.38 -5.73
CA GLY A 168 16.43 10.26 -7.06
C GLY A 168 15.80 9.18 -7.95
N GLU A 169 14.80 8.43 -7.45
CA GLU A 169 14.10 7.39 -8.20
C GLU A 169 15.05 6.36 -8.84
N TYR A 170 14.57 5.62 -9.85
CA TYR A 170 15.36 4.65 -10.59
C TYR A 170 16.61 5.27 -11.22
N GLU A 171 16.46 6.39 -11.91
CA GLU A 171 17.52 7.04 -12.68
C GLU A 171 18.67 7.51 -11.78
N GLY A 172 18.36 8.22 -10.70
CA GLY A 172 19.36 8.70 -9.74
C GLY A 172 19.95 7.59 -8.88
N LEU A 173 19.19 6.51 -8.60
CA LEU A 173 19.74 5.36 -7.89
C LEU A 173 20.76 4.59 -8.74
N LYS A 174 20.57 4.52 -10.06
CA LYS A 174 21.48 3.81 -10.97
C LYS A 174 22.92 4.31 -10.90
N GLU A 175 23.09 5.62 -10.69
CA GLU A 175 24.39 6.24 -10.45
C GLU A 175 24.83 6.11 -8.99
N SER A 176 23.95 6.50 -8.07
CA SER A 176 24.32 6.65 -6.67
C SER A 176 24.50 5.33 -5.92
N ILE A 177 23.93 4.20 -6.37
CA ILE A 177 24.05 2.89 -5.69
C ILE A 177 25.49 2.43 -5.43
N LYS A 178 26.44 2.94 -6.21
CA LYS A 178 27.88 2.62 -6.08
C LYS A 178 28.55 3.32 -4.90
N THR A 179 27.92 4.33 -4.30
CA THR A 179 28.46 5.02 -3.13
C THR A 179 28.16 4.25 -1.85
N GLU A 180 29.00 4.41 -0.84
CA GLU A 180 28.83 3.67 0.43
C GLU A 180 27.53 4.07 1.14
N GLU A 181 27.12 5.32 1.04
CA GLU A 181 25.88 5.82 1.65
C GLU A 181 24.63 5.19 1.01
N ARG A 182 24.73 4.76 -0.25
CA ARG A 182 23.60 4.26 -1.05
C ARG A 182 23.69 2.77 -1.35
N LYS A 183 24.68 2.08 -0.79
CA LYS A 183 24.84 0.62 -0.88
C LYS A 183 23.60 -0.12 -0.37
N PRO A 184 23.05 -1.11 -1.10
CA PRO A 184 21.88 -1.87 -0.65
C PRO A 184 22.18 -2.71 0.59
N ASP A 185 21.14 -3.10 1.32
CA ASP A 185 21.23 -4.02 2.46
C ASP A 185 21.56 -5.45 2.00
N TYR A 186 20.97 -5.87 0.87
CA TYR A 186 21.23 -7.15 0.25
C TYR A 186 21.33 -7.04 -1.27
N GLY A 187 21.94 -8.04 -1.90
CA GLY A 187 22.11 -8.08 -3.34
C GLY A 187 23.24 -7.18 -3.86
N PRO A 188 23.39 -7.07 -5.19
CA PRO A 188 24.49 -6.32 -5.80
C PRO A 188 24.28 -4.81 -5.70
N SER A 189 25.37 -4.04 -5.59
CA SER A 189 25.35 -2.57 -5.72
C SER A 189 25.28 -2.10 -7.18
N VAL A 190 24.43 -2.74 -8.00
CA VAL A 190 24.26 -2.44 -9.42
C VAL A 190 22.77 -2.57 -9.77
N LEU A 191 22.20 -1.54 -10.41
CA LEU A 191 20.83 -1.56 -10.90
C LEU A 191 20.75 -2.15 -12.32
N GLY A 192 19.92 -3.17 -12.48
CA GLY A 192 19.46 -3.65 -13.79
C GLY A 192 18.19 -2.93 -14.27
N THR A 193 17.56 -3.47 -15.31
CA THR A 193 16.27 -2.98 -15.85
C THR A 193 15.11 -3.15 -14.87
N ALA A 194 15.17 -4.13 -13.96
CA ALA A 194 14.18 -4.35 -12.92
C ALA A 194 14.32 -3.40 -11.72
N GLY A 195 15.40 -2.60 -11.65
CA GLY A 195 15.66 -1.67 -10.55
C GLY A 195 16.00 -2.33 -9.22
N ALA A 196 15.56 -1.72 -8.13
CA ALA A 196 15.78 -2.17 -6.75
C ALA A 196 14.46 -2.33 -6.00
N VAL A 197 14.43 -3.23 -5.01
CA VAL A 197 13.22 -3.52 -4.22
C VAL A 197 13.38 -2.96 -2.81
N VAL A 198 12.39 -2.23 -2.31
CA VAL A 198 12.33 -1.79 -0.90
C VAL A 198 11.45 -2.73 -0.10
N ILE A 199 11.95 -3.33 0.98
CA ILE A 199 11.21 -4.35 1.75
C ILE A 199 11.17 -3.93 3.21
N GLY A 200 10.05 -4.08 3.89
CA GLY A 200 10.00 -3.70 5.29
C GLY A 200 8.77 -4.17 6.03
N ALA A 201 8.69 -3.76 7.29
CA ALA A 201 7.57 -4.05 8.16
C ALA A 201 7.06 -2.75 8.77
N ARG A 202 5.74 -2.61 8.84
CA ARG A 202 5.10 -1.40 9.35
C ARG A 202 3.71 -1.71 9.92
N PRO A 203 3.16 -0.85 10.79
CA PRO A 203 1.74 -0.92 11.14
C PRO A 203 0.84 -0.74 9.90
N PRO A 204 -0.46 -1.08 10.01
CA PRO A 204 -1.45 -0.76 9.01
C PRO A 204 -1.39 0.72 8.62
N LEU A 205 -1.63 1.01 7.35
CA LEU A 205 -1.62 2.37 6.82
C LEU A 205 -2.87 2.52 5.97
N VAL A 206 -3.60 3.61 6.16
CA VAL A 206 -4.79 3.91 5.37
C VAL A 206 -4.45 4.99 4.35
N ALA A 207 -4.55 4.67 3.07
CA ALA A 207 -4.48 5.67 2.01
C ALA A 207 -5.87 6.33 1.91
N PHE A 208 -5.97 7.56 2.39
CA PHE A 208 -7.22 8.30 2.51
C PHE A 208 -7.08 9.64 1.80
N ASN A 209 -7.80 9.82 0.71
CA ASN A 209 -7.72 11.04 -0.08
C ASN A 209 -9.01 11.84 0.01
N VAL A 210 -8.89 13.18 -0.01
CA VAL A 210 -10.03 14.10 0.04
C VAL A 210 -10.04 14.99 -1.21
N ASN A 211 -11.15 14.95 -1.94
CA ASN A 211 -11.36 15.70 -3.18
C ASN A 211 -11.89 17.10 -2.86
N LEU A 212 -11.29 18.10 -3.50
CA LEU A 212 -11.68 19.50 -3.36
C LEU A 212 -12.45 19.95 -4.61
N GLY A 213 -13.48 20.76 -4.43
CA GLY A 213 -14.31 21.34 -5.50
C GLY A 213 -13.62 22.50 -6.22
N THR A 214 -12.34 22.34 -6.55
CA THR A 214 -11.53 23.30 -7.30
C THR A 214 -10.53 22.54 -8.17
N SER A 215 -10.05 23.17 -9.25
CA SER A 215 -8.92 22.68 -10.05
C SER A 215 -7.59 23.34 -9.65
N ASP A 216 -7.59 24.20 -8.62
CA ASP A 216 -6.40 24.91 -8.17
C ASP A 216 -5.50 24.02 -7.31
N LEU A 217 -4.40 23.53 -7.92
CA LEU A 217 -3.40 22.70 -7.25
C LEU A 217 -2.69 23.44 -6.10
N GLY A 218 -2.63 24.77 -6.14
CA GLY A 218 -2.09 25.60 -5.06
C GLY A 218 -2.85 25.39 -3.76
N VAL A 219 -4.18 25.33 -3.82
CA VAL A 219 -5.05 25.07 -2.65
C VAL A 219 -4.74 23.69 -2.07
N ALA A 220 -4.77 22.64 -2.88
CA ALA A 220 -4.48 21.28 -2.40
C ALA A 220 -3.06 21.15 -1.81
N LYS A 221 -2.05 21.80 -2.41
CA LYS A 221 -0.68 21.81 -1.89
C LYS A 221 -0.57 22.56 -0.56
N ALA A 222 -1.29 23.66 -0.39
CA ALA A 222 -1.33 24.42 0.86
C ALA A 222 -1.94 23.58 2.00
N ILE A 223 -3.11 22.97 1.75
CA ILE A 223 -3.78 22.09 2.72
C ILE A 223 -2.92 20.86 3.05
N ALA A 224 -2.34 20.22 2.03
CA ALA A 224 -1.43 19.09 2.22
C ALA A 224 -0.20 19.46 3.07
N LYS A 225 0.33 20.68 2.92
CA LYS A 225 1.42 21.20 3.76
C LYS A 225 0.95 21.45 5.19
N ALA A 226 -0.25 21.99 5.39
CA ALA A 226 -0.79 22.25 6.72
C ALA A 226 -1.06 20.96 7.51
N ILE A 227 -1.57 19.92 6.85
CA ILE A 227 -1.97 18.68 7.54
C ILE A 227 -0.81 17.71 7.82
N ARG A 228 0.24 17.68 6.99
CA ARG A 228 1.29 16.65 7.10
C ARG A 228 2.28 16.91 8.23
N GLY A 229 2.68 15.85 8.92
CA GLY A 229 3.58 15.92 10.06
C GLY A 229 4.96 16.50 9.73
N SER A 230 5.49 16.24 8.52
CA SER A 230 6.79 16.78 8.09
C SER A 230 6.83 18.30 7.94
N SER A 231 5.69 18.99 8.04
CA SER A 231 5.57 20.44 7.99
C SER A 231 4.97 21.03 9.27
N GLY A 232 4.92 20.24 10.35
CA GLY A 232 4.39 20.66 11.66
C GLY A 232 2.91 20.37 11.88
N GLY A 233 2.24 19.69 10.94
CA GLY A 233 0.87 19.23 11.07
C GLY A 233 0.75 17.95 11.93
N PHE A 234 -0.19 17.06 11.59
CA PHE A 234 -0.38 15.81 12.32
C PHE A 234 0.79 14.86 12.08
N VAL A 235 1.43 14.44 13.19
CA VAL A 235 2.63 13.59 13.20
C VAL A 235 2.46 12.33 12.33
N TYR A 236 1.27 11.73 12.34
CA TYR A 236 0.98 10.46 11.67
C TYR A 236 0.40 10.60 10.26
N ILE A 237 0.44 11.80 9.67
CA ILE A 237 -0.06 12.05 8.31
C ILE A 237 1.08 12.44 7.39
N LYS A 238 1.21 11.71 6.28
CA LYS A 238 1.98 12.16 5.10
C LYS A 238 0.97 12.59 4.04
N ALA A 239 1.12 13.79 3.48
CA ALA A 239 0.16 14.31 2.50
C ALA A 239 0.82 15.06 1.34
N LEU A 240 0.17 14.97 0.17
CA LEU A 240 0.53 15.65 -1.07
C LEU A 240 -0.73 16.22 -1.74
N GLY A 241 -0.58 17.39 -2.39
CA GLY A 241 -1.60 17.92 -3.29
C GLY A 241 -1.43 17.30 -4.68
N VAL A 242 -2.48 16.70 -5.21
CA VAL A 242 -2.48 15.97 -6.49
C VAL A 242 -3.53 16.59 -7.42
N ASN A 243 -3.20 16.69 -8.69
CA ASN A 243 -4.13 17.13 -9.73
C ASN A 243 -4.83 15.92 -10.34
N LEU A 244 -6.17 15.93 -10.37
CA LEU A 244 -7.00 14.91 -11.02
C LEU A 244 -7.52 15.50 -12.34
N ALA A 245 -6.66 15.57 -13.35
CA ALA A 245 -6.90 16.30 -14.59
C ALA A 245 -8.20 15.86 -15.30
N GLU A 246 -8.48 14.56 -15.35
CA GLU A 246 -9.68 14.01 -15.98
C GLU A 246 -10.98 14.44 -15.29
N ARG A 247 -10.91 14.72 -13.98
CA ARG A 247 -12.06 15.14 -13.17
C ARG A 247 -12.19 16.65 -13.04
N GLY A 248 -11.24 17.42 -13.57
CA GLY A 248 -11.18 18.87 -13.38
C GLY A 248 -11.09 19.28 -11.90
N GLN A 249 -10.47 18.44 -11.06
CA GLN A 249 -10.42 18.59 -9.61
C GLN A 249 -9.01 18.42 -9.07
N VAL A 250 -8.79 18.87 -7.84
CA VAL A 250 -7.58 18.55 -7.07
C VAL A 250 -7.93 17.79 -5.81
N GLN A 251 -6.92 17.10 -5.29
CA GLN A 251 -7.07 16.19 -4.18
C GLN A 251 -5.95 16.39 -3.16
N VAL A 252 -6.30 16.32 -1.88
CA VAL A 252 -5.33 16.12 -0.81
C VAL A 252 -5.19 14.61 -0.63
N SER A 253 -4.13 14.03 -1.20
CA SER A 253 -3.81 12.62 -1.05
C SER A 253 -3.03 12.41 0.23
N MET A 254 -3.45 11.45 1.06
CA MET A 254 -2.82 11.19 2.34
C MET A 254 -2.55 9.71 2.60
N ASN A 255 -1.43 9.47 3.26
CA ASN A 255 -1.14 8.22 3.94
C ASN A 255 -1.27 8.46 5.44
N MET A 256 -2.28 7.85 6.05
CA MET A 256 -2.52 7.82 7.48
C MET A 256 -1.67 6.69 8.07
N VAL A 257 -0.52 7.03 8.61
CA VAL A 257 0.52 6.07 9.05
C VAL A 257 0.15 5.39 10.37
N ASP A 258 -0.69 6.05 11.17
CA ASP A 258 -1.26 5.53 12.40
C ASP A 258 -2.64 6.17 12.63
N THR A 259 -3.70 5.40 12.42
CA THR A 259 -5.07 5.88 12.58
C THR A 259 -5.51 5.94 14.04
N GLN A 260 -4.84 5.24 14.96
CA GLN A 260 -5.13 5.38 16.40
C GLN A 260 -4.54 6.69 16.93
N GLY A 261 -3.33 7.04 16.49
CA GLY A 261 -2.70 8.32 16.82
C GLY A 261 -3.36 9.52 16.13
N THR A 262 -3.82 9.38 14.89
CA THR A 262 -4.62 10.41 14.20
C THR A 262 -5.77 9.77 13.41
N PRO A 263 -6.99 9.75 13.96
CA PRO A 263 -8.16 9.14 13.32
C PRO A 263 -8.57 9.82 12.00
N LEU A 264 -9.22 9.05 11.12
CA LEU A 264 -9.64 9.52 9.79
C LEU A 264 -10.60 10.72 9.88
N TYR A 265 -11.57 10.70 10.81
CA TYR A 265 -12.50 11.81 11.01
C TYR A 265 -11.77 13.12 11.34
N ARG A 266 -10.67 13.06 12.09
CA ARG A 266 -9.92 14.25 12.50
C ARG A 266 -9.19 14.87 11.30
N ALA A 267 -8.62 14.03 10.43
CA ALA A 267 -8.03 14.50 9.18
C ALA A 267 -9.08 15.11 8.25
N MET A 268 -10.25 14.48 8.12
CA MET A 268 -11.37 14.98 7.32
C MET A 268 -11.87 16.33 7.83
N GLU A 269 -12.14 16.48 9.13
CA GLU A 269 -12.61 17.74 9.70
C GLU A 269 -11.57 18.87 9.57
N PHE A 270 -10.28 18.54 9.73
CA PHE A 270 -9.21 19.52 9.48
C PHE A 270 -9.20 19.99 8.02
N ILE A 271 -9.27 19.07 7.05
CA ILE A 271 -9.30 19.44 5.62
C ILE A 271 -10.53 20.27 5.30
N LYS A 272 -11.70 19.94 5.86
CA LYS A 272 -12.92 20.75 5.67
C LYS A 272 -12.72 22.18 6.15
N ALA A 273 -12.15 22.37 7.34
CA ALA A 273 -11.88 23.68 7.90
C ALA A 273 -10.89 24.48 7.03
N GLU A 274 -9.77 23.85 6.64
CA GLU A 274 -8.78 24.48 5.79
C GLU A 274 -9.34 24.82 4.39
N ALA A 275 -10.11 23.92 3.77
CA ALA A 275 -10.74 24.18 2.48
C ALA A 275 -11.74 25.33 2.56
N ALA A 276 -12.49 25.45 3.67
CA ALA A 276 -13.42 26.55 3.89
C ALA A 276 -12.71 27.91 3.94
N HIS A 277 -11.49 27.99 4.47
CA HIS A 277 -10.69 29.23 4.45
C HIS A 277 -10.38 29.71 3.02
N TYR A 278 -10.32 28.79 2.05
CA TYR A 278 -10.13 29.10 0.64
C TYR A 278 -11.47 29.26 -0.12
N GLY A 279 -12.62 29.16 0.55
CA GLY A 279 -13.93 29.18 -0.11
C GLY A 279 -14.18 27.96 -1.01
N VAL A 280 -13.45 26.86 -0.79
CA VAL A 280 -13.52 25.64 -1.61
C VAL A 280 -14.26 24.55 -0.84
N PRO A 281 -15.28 23.89 -1.43
CA PRO A 281 -15.94 22.78 -0.76
C PRO A 281 -15.12 21.49 -0.86
N VAL A 282 -15.26 20.62 0.14
CA VAL A 282 -14.89 19.21 0.00
C VAL A 282 -16.01 18.49 -0.73
N VAL A 283 -15.70 17.83 -1.86
CA VAL A 283 -16.71 17.21 -2.74
C VAL A 283 -16.74 15.68 -2.64
N GLY A 284 -15.83 15.09 -1.88
CA GLY A 284 -15.82 13.67 -1.58
C GLY A 284 -14.49 13.23 -0.98
N SER A 285 -14.43 11.95 -0.61
CA SER A 285 -13.20 11.30 -0.18
C SER A 285 -13.19 9.86 -0.65
N GLU A 286 -12.00 9.27 -0.70
CA GLU A 286 -11.78 7.90 -1.13
C GLU A 286 -10.78 7.21 -0.20
N ILE A 287 -11.02 5.93 0.03
CA ILE A 287 -10.04 5.01 0.59
C ILE A 287 -9.45 4.24 -0.59
N VAL A 288 -8.12 4.22 -0.69
CA VAL A 288 -7.42 3.45 -1.72
C VAL A 288 -6.97 2.13 -1.12
N GLY A 289 -7.54 1.02 -1.61
CA GLY A 289 -7.30 -0.33 -1.10
C GLY A 289 -8.16 -0.64 0.13
N LEU A 290 -7.59 -1.37 1.09
CA LEU A 290 -8.28 -1.82 2.29
C LEU A 290 -8.07 -0.86 3.47
N VAL A 291 -8.99 -0.93 4.43
CA VAL A 291 -8.95 -0.14 5.67
C VAL A 291 -9.24 -1.05 6.87
N PRO A 292 -8.52 -0.89 8.00
CA PRO A 292 -8.86 -1.59 9.24
C PRO A 292 -10.26 -1.21 9.71
N LEU A 293 -11.03 -2.20 10.18
CA LEU A 293 -12.39 -2.00 10.68
C LEU A 293 -12.42 -0.92 11.78
N GLU A 294 -11.48 -0.99 12.72
CA GLU A 294 -11.36 -0.06 13.84
C GLU A 294 -11.29 1.41 13.40
N ALA A 295 -10.58 1.72 12.31
CA ALA A 295 -10.46 3.08 11.80
C ALA A 295 -11.81 3.65 11.31
N LEU A 296 -12.66 2.78 10.74
CA LEU A 296 -14.02 3.15 10.33
C LEU A 296 -14.96 3.25 11.53
N LEU A 297 -14.85 2.35 12.50
CA LEU A 297 -15.66 2.37 13.71
C LEU A 297 -15.43 3.64 14.53
N GLU A 298 -14.19 4.07 14.71
CA GLU A 298 -13.87 5.33 15.38
C GLU A 298 -14.50 6.53 14.66
N THR A 299 -14.43 6.53 13.33
CA THR A 299 -15.04 7.57 12.49
C THR A 299 -16.55 7.59 12.63
N ALA A 300 -17.20 6.42 12.58
CA ALA A 300 -18.64 6.28 12.75
C ALA A 300 -19.08 6.72 14.15
N ALA A 301 -18.38 6.29 15.20
CA ALA A 301 -18.67 6.66 16.56
C ALA A 301 -18.58 8.18 16.78
N TYR A 302 -17.57 8.84 16.19
CA TYR A 302 -17.43 10.29 16.23
C TYR A 302 -18.62 11.02 15.58
N TYR A 303 -18.93 10.72 14.32
CA TYR A 303 -19.98 11.44 13.58
C TYR A 303 -21.40 11.14 14.07
N LEU A 304 -21.65 9.93 14.57
CA LEU A 304 -22.93 9.55 15.16
C LEU A 304 -23.04 9.95 16.64
N ASN A 305 -21.96 10.45 17.23
CA ASN A 305 -21.87 10.81 18.65
C ASN A 305 -22.29 9.65 19.58
N LEU A 306 -21.80 8.44 19.27
CA LEU A 306 -22.13 7.25 20.03
C LEU A 306 -21.40 7.28 21.39
N LYS A 307 -22.17 7.23 22.47
CA LYS A 307 -21.65 7.15 23.83
C LYS A 307 -21.42 5.70 24.21
N GLU A 308 -20.27 5.43 24.85
CA GLU A 308 -19.91 4.09 25.35
C GLU A 308 -19.89 3.00 24.27
N PHE A 309 -19.71 3.39 23.00
CA PHE A 309 -19.63 2.45 21.90
C PHE A 309 -18.35 1.62 21.98
N SER A 310 -18.50 0.31 21.81
CA SER A 310 -17.42 -0.66 21.73
C SER A 310 -17.48 -1.44 20.42
N ALA A 311 -16.32 -1.80 19.88
CA ALA A 311 -16.23 -2.69 18.72
C ALA A 311 -16.91 -4.05 18.97
N GLU A 312 -17.05 -4.48 20.24
CA GLU A 312 -17.78 -5.71 20.63
C GLU A 312 -19.29 -5.65 20.37
N GLN A 313 -19.83 -4.45 20.10
CA GLN A 313 -21.21 -4.27 19.67
C GLN A 313 -21.40 -4.48 18.17
N VAL A 314 -20.31 -4.62 17.40
CA VAL A 314 -20.37 -4.94 15.97
C VAL A 314 -20.68 -6.43 15.82
N LEU A 315 -21.84 -6.73 15.22
CA LEU A 315 -22.35 -8.10 15.08
C LEU A 315 -21.33 -9.02 14.41
N GLU A 316 -20.77 -8.60 13.28
CA GLU A 316 -19.81 -9.37 12.49
C GLU A 316 -18.54 -9.65 13.28
N LYS A 317 -18.04 -8.67 14.06
CA LYS A 317 -16.86 -8.86 14.92
C LYS A 317 -17.12 -9.97 15.95
N ARG A 318 -18.31 -9.96 16.56
CA ARG A 318 -18.72 -10.97 17.55
C ARG A 318 -19.01 -12.35 16.95
N VAL A 319 -19.52 -12.38 15.72
CA VAL A 319 -19.86 -13.63 15.01
C VAL A 319 -18.61 -14.31 14.44
N PHE A 320 -17.67 -13.54 13.90
CA PHE A 320 -16.52 -14.06 13.16
C PHE A 320 -15.20 -14.06 13.95
N GLY A 321 -15.10 -13.32 15.05
CA GLY A 321 -13.98 -13.41 16.00
C GLY A 321 -12.64 -12.94 15.45
N PHE A 322 -12.62 -11.77 14.81
CA PHE A 322 -11.41 -11.07 14.37
C PHE A 322 -11.28 -9.70 15.03
#